data_AF-A0A3C2D1P5-F1
#
_entry.id   AF-A0A3C2D1P5-F1
#
_cell.length_a   1.000
_cell.length_b   1.000
_cell.length_c   1.000
_cell.angle_alpha   90.00
_cell.angle_beta   90.00
_cell.angle_gamma   90.00
#
_symmetry.space_group_name_H-M   'P 1'
#
loop_
_entity.id
_entity.type
_entity.pdbx_description
1 polymer ?
#
loop_
_entity_poly.entity_id
_entity_poly.type
_entity_poly.pdbx_seq_one_letter_code
_entity_poly.pdbx_strand_id
1 'polypeptide(L)'
;TIIPKEELWPPKPGASWESHHAYKAWVGNTWLCQDIIEDYFGVSNTLEELVANGQLMQGEGYKCIFEEARRQKPYCAMAANWCYNEPWPTAANNSLISYPNIPKPGFYAVKNACRPVLASAKFSKYKWNEGETFFADVWMLNDLPKDIPAGKVKIKLVAGTSELIVLSWDYSPMKANINQTGPTFRCKLPAWSTDRFKVVLEVEGHPEYNSEYTLAYQPRSVERKRTTPVMNQ
;
A
#
# COMPACT_ATOMS: atom_id res chain seq x y z
N THR A 1 -11.99 -21.35 -13.18
CA THR A 1 -10.98 -20.36 -13.62
C THR A 1 -11.14 -20.13 -15.10
N ILE A 2 -10.89 -18.92 -15.60
CA ILE A 2 -10.97 -18.58 -17.04
C ILE A 2 -9.68 -18.93 -17.79
N ILE A 3 -8.59 -19.17 -17.06
CA ILE A 3 -7.29 -19.57 -17.60
C ILE A 3 -7.19 -21.10 -17.57
N PRO A 4 -6.80 -21.77 -18.68
CA PRO A 4 -6.54 -23.21 -18.72
C PRO A 4 -5.49 -23.65 -17.70
N LYS A 5 -5.60 -24.87 -17.19
CA LYS A 5 -4.77 -25.34 -16.05
C LYS A 5 -3.27 -25.33 -16.38
N GLU A 6 -2.94 -25.71 -17.60
CA GLU A 6 -1.60 -25.75 -18.18
C GLU A 6 -0.99 -24.36 -18.42
N GLU A 7 -1.82 -23.31 -18.43
CA GLU A 7 -1.41 -21.92 -18.60
C GLU A 7 -1.42 -21.13 -17.26
N LEU A 8 -1.93 -21.71 -16.16
CA LEU A 8 -2.09 -20.98 -14.90
C LEU A 8 -0.77 -20.44 -14.33
N TRP A 9 0.33 -21.16 -14.50
CA TRP A 9 1.61 -20.77 -13.93
C TRP A 9 2.82 -21.19 -14.79
N PRO A 10 3.79 -20.28 -15.01
CA PRO A 10 3.71 -18.84 -14.76
C PRO A 10 2.84 -18.13 -15.81
N PRO A 11 2.25 -16.96 -15.50
CA PRO A 11 1.59 -16.11 -16.49
C PRO A 11 2.55 -15.78 -17.64
N LYS A 12 2.05 -15.82 -18.89
CA LYS A 12 2.84 -15.53 -20.10
C LYS A 12 2.03 -14.70 -21.10
N PRO A 13 2.67 -13.79 -21.85
CA PRO A 13 2.05 -13.14 -22.99
C PRO A 13 1.81 -14.15 -24.14
N GLY A 14 0.92 -13.80 -25.06
CA GLY A 14 0.59 -14.60 -26.26
C GLY A 14 -0.37 -15.78 -26.04
N ALA A 15 -0.96 -15.91 -24.85
CA ALA A 15 -1.91 -16.98 -24.51
C ALA A 15 -3.11 -16.42 -23.71
N SER A 16 -3.84 -17.26 -22.96
CA SER A 16 -5.08 -16.88 -22.28
C SER A 16 -4.92 -15.70 -21.32
N TRP A 17 -3.76 -15.55 -20.67
CA TRP A 17 -3.47 -14.40 -19.81
C TRP A 17 -3.50 -13.07 -20.58
N GLU A 18 -2.94 -13.03 -21.79
CA GLU A 18 -3.00 -11.84 -22.65
C GLU A 18 -4.43 -11.59 -23.14
N SER A 19 -5.12 -12.64 -23.60
CA SER A 19 -6.53 -12.54 -24.01
C SER A 19 -7.45 -12.06 -22.88
N HIS A 20 -7.11 -12.35 -21.62
CA HIS A 20 -7.83 -11.91 -20.43
C HIS A 20 -7.14 -10.73 -19.69
N HIS A 21 -6.55 -9.79 -20.44
CA HIS A 21 -6.09 -8.46 -19.97
C HIS A 21 -4.83 -8.41 -19.10
N ALA A 22 -4.14 -9.52 -18.85
CA ALA A 22 -2.95 -9.50 -18.00
C ALA A 22 -1.72 -8.88 -18.69
N TYR A 23 -1.64 -8.96 -20.01
CA TYR A 23 -0.54 -8.40 -20.80
C TYR A 23 -1.07 -7.56 -21.96
N LYS A 24 -0.28 -6.58 -22.39
CA LYS A 24 -0.55 -5.71 -23.55
C LYS A 24 -1.95 -5.08 -23.58
N ALA A 25 -2.61 -4.92 -22.42
CA ALA A 25 -3.92 -4.25 -22.34
C ALA A 25 -3.82 -2.75 -22.70
N TRP A 26 -2.66 -2.15 -22.45
CA TRP A 26 -2.28 -0.86 -23.01
C TRP A 26 -0.86 -0.91 -23.59
N VAL A 27 0.14 -1.20 -22.75
CA VAL A 27 1.54 -1.40 -23.14
C VAL A 27 2.23 -2.43 -22.23
N GLY A 28 3.23 -3.13 -22.76
CA GLY A 28 4.08 -4.06 -21.99
C GLY A 28 3.27 -5.13 -21.25
N ASN A 29 3.47 -5.22 -19.94
CA ASN A 29 2.76 -6.16 -19.05
C ASN A 29 1.58 -5.51 -18.29
N THR A 30 1.05 -4.39 -18.76
CA THR A 30 -0.24 -3.87 -18.27
C THR A 30 -1.32 -4.91 -18.58
N TRP A 31 -2.13 -5.41 -17.63
CA TRP A 31 -2.39 -4.97 -16.24
C TRP A 31 -1.73 -5.80 -15.12
N LEU A 32 -0.99 -6.86 -15.43
CA LEU A 32 -0.37 -7.69 -14.40
C LEU A 32 0.77 -6.96 -13.67
N CYS A 33 1.52 -6.10 -14.38
CA CYS A 33 2.64 -5.32 -13.83
C CYS A 33 3.63 -6.18 -13.04
N GLN A 34 3.91 -7.39 -13.55
CA GLN A 34 4.72 -8.40 -12.87
C GLN A 34 6.11 -7.88 -12.52
N ASP A 35 6.75 -7.12 -13.41
CA ASP A 35 8.06 -6.50 -13.18
C ASP A 35 8.07 -5.55 -11.97
N ILE A 36 7.02 -4.73 -11.81
CA ILE A 36 6.87 -3.82 -10.67
C ILE A 36 6.64 -4.60 -9.38
N ILE A 37 5.81 -5.65 -9.43
CA ILE A 37 5.61 -6.53 -8.27
C ILE A 37 6.94 -7.18 -7.86
N GLU A 38 7.72 -7.64 -8.83
CA GLU A 38 9.02 -8.27 -8.59
C GLU A 38 10.09 -7.28 -8.10
N ASP A 39 10.08 -6.01 -8.52
CA ASP A 39 10.97 -4.98 -7.96
C ASP A 39 10.70 -4.72 -6.47
N TYR A 40 9.44 -4.77 -6.05
CA TYR A 40 9.06 -4.53 -4.66
C TYR A 40 9.21 -5.75 -3.75
N PHE A 41 8.89 -6.94 -4.24
CA PHE A 41 8.76 -8.14 -3.40
C PHE A 41 9.64 -9.31 -3.82
N GLY A 42 10.39 -9.17 -4.92
CA GLY A 42 11.15 -10.26 -5.52
C GLY A 42 10.30 -11.16 -6.43
N VAL A 43 10.97 -12.10 -7.11
CA VAL A 43 10.33 -13.07 -8.00
C VAL A 43 9.33 -13.93 -7.23
N SER A 44 8.08 -13.92 -7.68
CA SER A 44 7.04 -14.80 -7.12
C SER A 44 7.25 -16.23 -7.61
N ASN A 45 7.18 -17.21 -6.69
CA ASN A 45 7.38 -18.63 -7.00
C ASN A 45 6.07 -19.38 -7.27
N THR A 46 4.95 -18.77 -6.88
CA THR A 46 3.61 -19.31 -7.05
C THR A 46 2.64 -18.24 -7.54
N LEU A 47 1.51 -18.68 -8.11
CA LEU A 47 0.44 -17.77 -8.53
C LEU A 47 -0.14 -17.03 -7.34
N GLU A 48 -0.28 -17.70 -6.20
CA GLU A 48 -0.80 -17.17 -4.96
C GLU A 48 0.07 -16.02 -4.42
N GLU A 49 1.40 -16.17 -4.49
CA GLU A 49 2.35 -15.10 -4.13
C GLU A 49 2.20 -13.87 -5.05
N LEU A 50 2.13 -14.11 -6.36
CA LEU A 50 1.97 -13.04 -7.35
C LEU A 50 0.66 -12.27 -7.14
N VAL A 51 -0.44 -12.99 -6.93
CA VAL A 51 -1.76 -12.40 -6.65
C VAL A 51 -1.76 -11.65 -5.33
N ALA A 52 -1.21 -12.22 -4.26
CA ALA A 52 -1.17 -11.58 -2.94
C ALA A 52 -0.38 -10.27 -2.96
N ASN A 53 0.80 -10.28 -3.57
CA ASN A 53 1.63 -9.07 -3.69
C ASN A 53 1.00 -8.02 -4.62
N GLY A 54 0.41 -8.44 -5.74
CA GLY A 54 -0.31 -7.54 -6.64
C GLY A 54 -1.53 -6.88 -5.97
N GLN A 55 -2.34 -7.64 -5.23
CA GLN A 55 -3.50 -7.12 -4.51
C GLN A 55 -3.11 -6.21 -3.35
N LEU A 56 -2.01 -6.51 -2.65
CA LEU A 56 -1.45 -5.63 -1.62
C LEU A 56 -1.04 -4.28 -2.23
N MET A 57 -0.25 -4.32 -3.30
CA MET A 57 0.22 -3.12 -4.00
C MET A 57 -0.96 -2.28 -4.52
N GLN A 58 -1.95 -2.92 -5.13
CA GLN A 58 -3.18 -2.25 -5.57
C GLN A 58 -3.90 -1.56 -4.40
N GLY A 59 -4.09 -2.27 -3.29
CA GLY A 59 -4.80 -1.75 -2.12
C GLY A 59 -4.08 -0.56 -1.48
N GLU A 60 -2.78 -0.67 -1.22
CA GLU A 60 -1.99 0.41 -0.60
C GLU A 60 -1.86 1.61 -1.52
N GLY A 61 -1.65 1.39 -2.82
CA GLY A 61 -1.62 2.46 -3.82
C GLY A 61 -2.92 3.24 -3.87
N TYR A 62 -4.07 2.55 -3.96
CA TYR A 62 -5.36 3.23 -4.00
C TYR A 62 -5.69 3.95 -2.71
N LYS A 63 -5.43 3.33 -1.54
CA LYS A 63 -5.62 3.99 -0.24
C LYS A 63 -4.87 5.33 -0.20
N CYS A 64 -3.59 5.33 -0.58
CA CYS A 64 -2.77 6.54 -0.58
C CYS A 64 -3.32 7.63 -1.51
N ILE A 65 -3.79 7.28 -2.71
CA ILE A 65 -4.35 8.24 -3.68
C ILE A 65 -5.64 8.87 -3.16
N PHE A 66 -6.56 8.07 -2.62
CA PHE A 66 -7.83 8.57 -2.08
C PHE A 66 -7.62 9.51 -0.90
N GLU A 67 -6.71 9.15 0.01
CA GLU A 67 -6.40 10.02 1.15
C GLU A 67 -5.61 11.27 0.75
N GLU A 68 -4.74 11.20 -0.26
CA GLU A 68 -4.02 12.37 -0.78
C GLU A 68 -4.97 13.39 -1.40
N ALA A 69 -5.94 12.94 -2.20
CA ALA A 69 -6.97 13.81 -2.76
C ALA A 69 -7.71 14.57 -1.65
N ARG A 70 -8.06 13.89 -0.54
CA ARG A 70 -8.71 14.51 0.62
C ARG A 70 -7.82 15.54 1.31
N ARG A 71 -6.52 15.26 1.47
CA ARG A 71 -5.55 16.21 2.05
C ARG A 71 -5.43 17.51 1.25
N GLN A 72 -5.68 17.47 -0.05
CA GLN A 72 -5.57 18.62 -0.96
C GLN A 72 -6.83 19.50 -1.03
N LYS A 73 -7.86 19.20 -0.25
CA LYS A 73 -9.05 20.05 -0.14
C LYS A 73 -8.68 21.50 0.27
N PRO A 74 -9.29 22.54 -0.33
CA PRO A 74 -10.38 22.50 -1.30
C PRO A 74 -9.94 22.40 -2.77
N TYR A 75 -8.64 22.31 -3.06
CA TYR A 75 -8.12 22.32 -4.44
C TYR A 75 -8.43 21.01 -5.18
N CYS A 76 -8.31 19.87 -4.50
CA CYS A 76 -8.82 18.60 -4.99
C CYS A 76 -10.19 18.32 -4.34
N ALA A 77 -11.23 18.22 -5.15
CA ALA A 77 -12.61 18.02 -4.69
C ALA A 77 -13.20 16.65 -5.02
N MET A 78 -12.46 15.79 -5.73
CA MET A 78 -12.93 14.47 -6.16
C MET A 78 -11.76 13.51 -6.39
N ALA A 79 -11.93 12.27 -5.92
CA ALA A 79 -11.14 11.12 -6.34
C ALA A 79 -12.08 10.08 -6.95
N ALA A 80 -11.82 9.70 -8.20
CA ALA A 80 -12.57 8.67 -8.91
C ALA A 80 -11.62 7.53 -9.30
N ASN A 81 -12.00 6.30 -8.98
CA ASN A 81 -11.17 5.14 -9.31
C ASN A 81 -11.44 4.71 -10.76
N TRP A 82 -10.40 4.73 -11.60
CA TRP A 82 -10.41 3.94 -12.82
C TRP A 82 -9.88 2.55 -12.48
N CYS A 83 -10.65 1.48 -12.57
CA CYS A 83 -12.10 1.44 -12.74
C CYS A 83 -12.80 0.86 -11.50
N TYR A 84 -14.13 1.00 -11.43
CA TYR A 84 -14.90 0.39 -10.36
C TYR A 84 -15.00 -1.13 -10.54
N ASN A 85 -15.38 -1.58 -11.73
CA ASN A 85 -15.60 -2.98 -12.09
C ASN A 85 -15.22 -3.25 -13.56
N GLU A 86 -15.09 -4.53 -13.90
CA GLU A 86 -14.92 -5.00 -15.28
C GLU A 86 -16.25 -5.52 -15.86
N PRO A 87 -16.51 -5.36 -17.17
CA PRO A 87 -17.73 -5.85 -17.80
C PRO A 87 -17.70 -7.36 -18.10
N TRP A 88 -16.55 -8.02 -17.89
CA TRP A 88 -16.32 -9.42 -18.23
C TRP A 88 -15.19 -10.04 -17.37
N PRO A 89 -15.02 -11.37 -17.37
CA PRO A 89 -13.93 -12.03 -16.65
C PRO A 89 -12.54 -11.67 -17.19
N THR A 90 -11.68 -11.20 -16.29
CA THR A 90 -10.29 -10.77 -16.59
C THR A 90 -9.32 -11.44 -15.60
N ALA A 91 -8.10 -11.72 -16.06
CA ALA A 91 -7.06 -12.40 -15.30
C ALA A 91 -6.26 -11.44 -14.42
N ALA A 92 -5.99 -10.23 -14.92
CA ALA A 92 -5.48 -9.10 -14.13
C ALA A 92 -6.07 -7.79 -14.68
N ASN A 93 -6.34 -6.85 -13.78
CA ASN A 93 -6.87 -5.52 -14.08
C ASN A 93 -6.80 -4.66 -12.80
N ASN A 94 -7.10 -3.37 -12.93
CA ASN A 94 -7.06 -2.44 -11.81
C ASN A 94 -8.42 -2.20 -11.10
N SER A 95 -9.50 -2.86 -11.51
CA SER A 95 -10.83 -2.72 -10.89
C SER A 95 -10.85 -3.02 -9.39
N LEU A 96 -11.82 -2.44 -8.69
CA LEU A 96 -12.11 -2.77 -7.29
C LEU A 96 -12.99 -4.02 -7.15
N ILE A 97 -13.87 -4.25 -8.11
CA ILE A 97 -14.77 -5.41 -8.17
C ILE A 97 -14.42 -6.27 -9.39
N SER A 98 -14.12 -7.55 -9.15
CA SER A 98 -13.98 -8.55 -10.21
C SER A 98 -15.36 -9.00 -10.71
N TYR A 99 -15.47 -9.24 -12.01
CA TYR A 99 -16.68 -9.86 -12.57
C TYR A 99 -16.95 -11.24 -11.93
N PRO A 100 -18.21 -11.63 -11.67
CA PRO A 100 -19.43 -10.84 -11.90
C PRO A 100 -19.74 -9.82 -10.81
N ASN A 101 -19.30 -10.03 -9.56
CA ASN A 101 -19.53 -9.11 -8.44
C ASN A 101 -18.70 -9.51 -7.20
N ILE A 102 -17.38 -9.67 -7.35
CA ILE A 102 -16.50 -10.16 -6.28
C ILE A 102 -15.57 -9.01 -5.84
N PRO A 103 -15.75 -8.44 -4.64
CA PRO A 103 -14.86 -7.39 -4.14
C PRO A 103 -13.43 -7.89 -3.97
N LYS A 104 -12.46 -7.16 -4.53
CA LYS A 104 -11.03 -7.39 -4.30
C LYS A 104 -10.58 -6.72 -2.99
N PRO A 105 -9.41 -7.07 -2.43
CA PRO A 105 -8.84 -6.34 -1.29
C PRO A 105 -8.75 -4.82 -1.53
N GLY A 106 -8.47 -4.39 -2.77
CA GLY A 106 -8.48 -2.97 -3.15
C GLY A 106 -9.80 -2.25 -2.87
N PHE A 107 -10.96 -2.91 -3.00
CA PHE A 107 -12.26 -2.33 -2.66
C PHE A 107 -12.33 -1.94 -1.19
N TYR A 108 -11.89 -2.82 -0.30
CA TYR A 108 -11.88 -2.56 1.14
C TYR A 108 -10.86 -1.50 1.53
N ALA A 109 -9.71 -1.46 0.84
CA ALA A 109 -8.73 -0.40 1.03
C ALA A 109 -9.30 0.99 0.68
N VAL A 110 -9.99 1.11 -0.46
CA VAL A 110 -10.68 2.36 -0.86
C VAL A 110 -11.82 2.69 0.11
N LYS A 111 -12.66 1.71 0.48
CA LYS A 111 -13.73 1.91 1.47
C LYS A 111 -13.19 2.48 2.78
N ASN A 112 -12.05 1.96 3.25
CA ASN A 112 -11.38 2.42 4.46
C ASN A 112 -10.80 3.83 4.30
N ALA A 113 -10.19 4.14 3.16
CA ALA A 113 -9.72 5.48 2.82
C ALA A 113 -10.85 6.51 2.69
N CYS A 114 -12.09 6.06 2.47
CA CYS A 114 -13.29 6.90 2.38
C CYS A 114 -14.06 7.05 3.70
N ARG A 115 -13.53 6.59 4.85
CA ARG A 115 -14.19 6.82 6.14
C ARG A 115 -14.33 8.33 6.42
N PRO A 116 -15.44 8.80 7.04
CA PRO A 116 -15.67 10.23 7.26
C PRO A 116 -14.57 10.89 8.10
N VAL A 117 -14.01 10.16 9.05
CA VAL A 117 -12.87 10.60 9.88
C VAL A 117 -11.84 9.49 9.93
N LEU A 118 -10.56 9.84 9.77
CA LEU A 118 -9.43 8.93 10.02
C LEU A 118 -8.12 9.66 10.30
N ALA A 119 -7.22 8.99 11.00
CA ALA A 119 -5.80 9.32 11.01
C ALA A 119 -5.15 8.84 9.72
N SER A 120 -4.42 9.72 9.05
CA SER A 120 -3.91 9.52 7.70
C SER A 120 -2.41 9.76 7.63
N ALA A 121 -1.68 8.98 6.85
CA ALA A 121 -0.25 9.16 6.63
C ALA A 121 0.07 9.36 5.14
N LYS A 122 1.02 10.24 4.85
CA LYS A 122 1.57 10.45 3.51
C LYS A 122 3.00 9.95 3.45
N PHE A 123 3.29 9.16 2.43
CA PHE A 123 4.61 8.62 2.15
C PHE A 123 5.15 9.22 0.85
N SER A 124 6.46 9.45 0.80
CA SER A 124 7.15 9.89 -0.42
C SER A 124 7.43 8.75 -1.39
N LYS A 125 7.48 7.50 -0.88
CA LYS A 125 7.76 6.28 -1.65
C LYS A 125 7.25 5.04 -0.92
N TYR A 126 7.15 3.94 -1.66
CA TYR A 126 6.63 2.65 -1.17
C TYR A 126 7.72 1.73 -0.58
N LYS A 127 8.93 1.72 -1.16
CA LYS A 127 10.06 0.87 -0.74
C LYS A 127 11.09 1.63 0.09
N TRP A 128 11.45 1.07 1.24
CA TRP A 128 12.41 1.65 2.19
C TRP A 128 13.48 0.63 2.57
N ASN A 129 14.70 1.10 2.82
CA ASN A 129 15.82 0.22 3.16
C ASN A 129 16.10 0.19 4.66
N GLU A 130 16.64 -0.93 5.14
CA GLU A 130 17.23 -1.03 6.46
C GLU A 130 18.22 0.12 6.73
N GLY A 131 18.10 0.73 7.90
CA GLY A 131 18.97 1.83 8.31
C GLY A 131 18.70 3.16 7.59
N GLU A 132 17.77 3.21 6.63
CA GLU A 132 17.30 4.45 6.02
C GLU A 132 16.55 5.30 7.05
N THR A 133 16.62 6.63 6.92
CA THR A 133 15.76 7.53 7.70
C THR A 133 14.36 7.52 7.08
N PHE A 134 13.48 6.75 7.68
CA PHE A 134 12.06 6.74 7.35
C PHE A 134 11.38 8.00 7.85
N PHE A 135 10.47 8.54 7.04
CA PHE A 135 9.63 9.66 7.44
C PHE A 135 8.25 9.56 6.78
N ALA A 136 7.24 10.06 7.49
CA ALA A 136 5.91 10.25 6.95
C ALA A 136 5.23 11.42 7.63
N ASP A 137 4.47 12.17 6.84
CA ASP A 137 3.63 13.25 7.33
C ASP A 137 2.29 12.68 7.80
N VAL A 138 1.73 13.23 8.86
CA VAL A 138 0.49 12.74 9.49
C VAL A 138 -0.61 13.79 9.40
N TRP A 139 -1.85 13.34 9.23
CA TRP A 139 -3.06 14.16 9.26
C TRP A 139 -4.15 13.50 10.08
N MET A 140 -5.08 14.33 10.56
CA MET A 140 -6.45 13.90 10.81
C MET A 140 -7.35 14.43 9.69
N LEU A 141 -8.10 13.54 9.06
CA LEU A 141 -9.08 13.89 8.02
C LEU A 141 -10.47 13.94 8.65
N ASN A 142 -11.27 14.96 8.29
CA ASN A 142 -12.65 15.09 8.74
C ASN A 142 -13.54 15.64 7.61
N ASP A 143 -14.44 14.80 7.12
CA ASP A 143 -15.48 15.15 6.14
C ASP A 143 -16.89 15.15 6.75
N LEU A 144 -17.01 15.03 8.09
CA LEU A 144 -18.30 15.17 8.75
C LEU A 144 -18.80 16.63 8.69
N PRO A 145 -20.12 16.85 8.57
CA PRO A 145 -20.72 18.18 8.67
C PRO A 145 -20.83 18.66 10.14
N LYS A 146 -19.96 18.17 11.02
CA LYS A 146 -19.91 18.54 12.44
C LYS A 146 -18.48 18.58 12.95
N ASP A 147 -18.29 19.36 14.00
CA ASP A 147 -17.02 19.44 14.73
C ASP A 147 -16.71 18.09 15.40
N ILE A 148 -15.42 17.77 15.54
CA ILE A 148 -14.92 16.64 16.31
C ILE A 148 -14.01 17.15 17.45
N PRO A 149 -14.05 16.51 18.64
CA PRO A 149 -13.23 16.93 19.78
C PRO A 149 -11.74 16.70 19.52
N ALA A 150 -10.89 17.28 20.36
CA ALA A 150 -9.47 16.94 20.42
C ALA A 150 -9.27 15.46 20.78
N GLY A 151 -8.10 14.93 20.42
CA GLY A 151 -7.71 13.58 20.80
C GLY A 151 -6.23 13.33 20.56
N LYS A 152 -5.83 12.06 20.63
CA LYS A 152 -4.43 11.65 20.47
C LYS A 152 -4.27 10.54 19.46
N VAL A 153 -3.29 10.67 18.58
CA VAL A 153 -2.84 9.64 17.65
C VAL A 153 -1.51 9.07 18.12
N LYS A 154 -1.44 7.76 18.32
CA LYS A 154 -0.21 7.00 18.54
C LYS A 154 0.25 6.41 17.22
N ILE A 155 1.52 6.63 16.88
CA ILE A 155 2.12 6.18 15.63
C ILE A 155 3.15 5.11 15.94
N LYS A 156 3.01 3.95 15.31
CA LYS A 156 3.92 2.82 15.50
C LYS A 156 4.31 2.16 14.18
N LEU A 157 5.50 1.57 14.18
CA LEU A 157 5.95 0.66 13.14
C LEU A 157 5.85 -0.77 13.64
N VAL A 158 5.31 -1.66 12.81
CA VAL A 158 5.19 -3.09 13.12
C VAL A 158 5.87 -3.91 12.03
N ALA A 159 6.80 -4.77 12.41
CA ALA A 159 7.57 -5.61 11.49
C ALA A 159 7.79 -6.99 12.12
N GLY A 160 7.15 -8.02 11.57
CA GLY A 160 7.10 -9.34 12.20
C GLY A 160 6.47 -9.26 13.60
N THR A 161 7.21 -9.67 14.62
CA THR A 161 6.80 -9.55 16.04
C THR A 161 7.28 -8.26 16.70
N SER A 162 8.05 -7.43 16.00
CA SER A 162 8.58 -6.18 16.54
C SER A 162 7.55 -5.06 16.43
N GLU A 163 7.37 -4.31 17.51
CA GLU A 163 6.60 -3.07 17.54
C GLU A 163 7.49 -1.93 18.03
N LEU A 164 7.46 -0.79 17.33
CA LEU A 164 8.19 0.42 17.67
C LEU A 164 7.24 1.60 17.67
N ILE A 165 6.98 2.19 18.84
CA ILE A 165 6.26 3.47 18.93
C ILE A 165 7.22 4.59 18.53
N VAL A 166 6.85 5.38 17.53
CA VAL A 166 7.72 6.43 16.98
C VAL A 166 7.32 7.81 17.46
N LEU A 167 6.02 8.07 17.60
CA LEU A 167 5.51 9.37 17.98
C LEU A 167 4.10 9.24 18.59
N SER A 168 3.75 10.16 19.48
CA SER A 168 2.36 10.43 19.84
C SER A 168 2.06 11.90 19.51
N TRP A 169 0.89 12.15 18.96
CA TRP A 169 0.47 13.47 18.52
C TRP A 169 -0.92 13.80 19.08
N ASP A 170 -1.01 14.89 19.84
CA ASP A 170 -2.26 15.48 20.28
C ASP A 170 -2.81 16.40 19.18
N TYR A 171 -3.94 16.03 18.58
CA TYR A 171 -4.65 16.86 17.59
C TYR A 171 -5.70 17.72 18.30
N SER A 172 -5.97 18.89 17.72
CA SER A 172 -6.86 19.90 18.30
C SER A 172 -8.31 19.60 17.93
N PRO A 173 -9.31 20.24 18.56
CA PRO A 173 -10.69 20.13 18.07
C PRO A 173 -10.76 20.60 16.60
N MET A 174 -11.36 19.79 15.74
CA MET A 174 -11.45 20.09 14.30
C MET A 174 -12.86 20.53 13.95
N LYS A 175 -12.96 21.55 13.10
CA LYS A 175 -14.24 22.02 12.59
C LYS A 175 -14.83 21.06 11.57
N ALA A 176 -16.15 21.13 11.41
CA ALA A 176 -16.87 20.44 10.36
C ALA A 176 -16.16 20.58 9.00
N ASN A 177 -15.94 19.45 8.33
CA ASN A 177 -15.42 19.39 6.97
C ASN A 177 -13.97 19.94 6.79
N ILE A 178 -13.22 20.11 7.88
CA ILE A 178 -11.84 20.63 7.88
C ILE A 178 -10.86 19.55 8.34
N ASN A 179 -9.80 19.33 7.56
CA ASN A 179 -8.68 18.44 7.92
C ASN A 179 -7.67 19.18 8.80
N GLN A 180 -6.92 18.44 9.62
CA GLN A 180 -5.82 18.96 10.42
C GLN A 180 -4.50 18.33 10.00
N THR A 181 -3.54 19.17 9.62
CA THR A 181 -2.15 18.76 9.42
C THR A 181 -1.51 18.47 10.76
N GLY A 182 -0.88 17.31 10.86
CA GLY A 182 -0.10 16.86 12.00
C GLY A 182 1.41 16.97 11.75
N PRO A 183 2.22 16.31 12.59
CA PRO A 183 3.67 16.33 12.47
C PRO A 183 4.19 15.41 11.36
N THR A 184 5.42 15.65 10.93
CA THR A 184 6.23 14.63 10.25
C THR A 184 6.97 13.81 11.30
N PHE A 185 6.74 12.50 11.37
CA PHE A 185 7.56 11.65 12.21
C PHE A 185 8.76 11.12 11.42
N ARG A 186 9.87 10.86 12.13
CA ARG A 186 11.12 10.37 11.55
C ARG A 186 11.73 9.31 12.45
N CYS A 187 12.22 8.24 11.87
CA CYS A 187 13.01 7.24 12.59
C CYS A 187 13.97 6.53 11.65
N LYS A 188 15.10 6.08 12.18
CA LYS A 188 15.98 5.17 11.43
C LYS A 188 15.37 3.78 11.45
N LEU A 189 15.16 3.15 10.29
CA LEU A 189 14.57 1.82 10.22
C LEU A 189 15.51 0.79 10.87
N PRO A 190 15.07 0.06 11.91
CA PRO A 190 15.80 -1.05 12.50
C PRO A 190 16.04 -2.18 11.50
N ALA A 191 16.95 -3.09 11.85
CA ALA A 191 17.10 -4.34 11.14
C ALA A 191 15.94 -5.29 11.46
N TRP A 192 15.20 -5.70 10.44
CA TRP A 192 14.14 -6.71 10.54
C TRP A 192 14.34 -7.83 9.52
N SER A 193 13.92 -9.05 9.87
CA SER A 193 13.93 -10.21 8.99
C SER A 193 12.57 -10.39 8.29
N THR A 194 12.17 -9.38 7.53
CA THR A 194 10.91 -9.31 6.78
C THR A 194 11.17 -8.55 5.47
N ASP A 195 10.24 -8.59 4.53
CA ASP A 195 10.24 -7.82 3.29
C ASP A 195 9.26 -6.62 3.33
N ARG A 196 8.56 -6.45 4.46
CA ARG A 196 7.54 -5.42 4.65
C ARG A 196 7.39 -5.04 6.12
N PHE A 197 6.93 -3.82 6.34
CA PHE A 197 6.55 -3.31 7.66
C PHE A 197 5.25 -2.51 7.55
N LYS A 198 4.58 -2.34 8.68
CA LYS A 198 3.36 -1.57 8.79
C LYS A 198 3.61 -0.25 9.49
N VAL A 199 2.98 0.81 9.01
CA VAL A 199 2.77 2.06 9.73
C VAL A 199 1.36 2.00 10.28
N VAL A 200 1.19 2.08 11.59
CA VAL A 200 -0.12 2.05 12.25
C VAL A 200 -0.33 3.39 12.97
N LEU A 201 -1.46 4.03 12.68
CA LEU A 201 -1.95 5.20 13.41
C LEU A 201 -3.17 4.77 14.21
N GLU A 202 -3.02 4.78 15.54
CA GLU A 202 -4.07 4.42 16.49
C GLU A 202 -4.58 5.70 17.16
N VAL A 203 -5.88 5.97 17.06
CA VAL A 203 -6.53 7.09 17.71
C VAL A 203 -7.11 6.63 19.04
N GLU A 204 -6.66 7.22 20.15
CA GLU A 204 -7.09 6.82 21.49
C GLU A 204 -8.61 6.99 21.65
N GLY A 205 -9.28 5.94 22.08
CA GLY A 205 -10.74 5.90 22.25
C GLY A 205 -11.56 5.82 20.94
N HIS A 206 -10.91 5.85 19.77
CA HIS A 206 -11.58 5.88 18.46
C HIS A 206 -10.96 4.89 17.46
N PRO A 207 -11.10 3.57 17.69
CA PRO A 207 -10.55 2.55 16.78
C PRO A 207 -11.08 2.67 15.34
N GLU A 208 -12.25 3.24 15.14
CA GLU A 208 -12.85 3.52 13.83
C GLU A 208 -12.09 4.57 13.01
N TYR A 209 -11.23 5.37 13.64
CA TYR A 209 -10.35 6.35 12.97
C TYR A 209 -8.98 5.79 12.64
N ASN A 210 -8.65 4.58 13.11
CA ASN A 210 -7.33 3.98 12.92
C ASN A 210 -7.04 3.70 11.44
N SER A 211 -5.76 3.83 11.08
CA SER A 211 -5.28 3.45 9.76
C SER A 211 -4.00 2.66 9.86
N GLU A 212 -3.85 1.72 8.94
CA GLU A 212 -2.66 0.89 8.79
C GLU A 212 -2.22 0.92 7.32
N TYR A 213 -0.92 0.97 7.10
CA TYR A 213 -0.30 0.96 5.77
C TYR A 213 0.82 -0.05 5.76
N THR A 214 0.82 -0.96 4.81
CA THR A 214 1.93 -1.89 4.59
C THR A 214 2.86 -1.32 3.53
N LEU A 215 4.14 -1.14 3.87
CA LEU A 215 5.19 -0.63 2.97
C LEU A 215 6.24 -1.71 2.74
N ALA A 216 6.87 -1.68 1.56
CA ALA A 216 7.97 -2.58 1.23
C ALA A 216 9.22 -2.20 2.01
N TYR A 217 9.90 -3.20 2.56
CA TYR A 217 11.12 -3.08 3.34
C TYR A 217 12.21 -3.97 2.75
N GLN A 218 13.38 -3.38 2.53
CA GLN A 218 14.55 -4.09 2.04
C GLN A 218 15.56 -4.25 3.17
N PRO A 219 15.74 -5.48 3.72
CA PRO A 219 16.85 -5.77 4.62
C PRO A 219 18.18 -5.46 3.96
N ARG A 220 19.19 -5.08 4.74
CA ARG A 220 20.55 -4.98 4.20
C ARG A 220 20.99 -6.36 3.71
N SER A 221 21.38 -6.44 2.45
CA SER A 221 22.11 -7.60 1.97
C SER A 221 23.38 -7.75 2.80
N VAL A 222 23.61 -8.92 3.38
CA VAL A 222 24.93 -9.27 3.92
C VAL A 222 25.90 -9.15 2.75
N GLU A 223 26.81 -8.16 2.77
CA GLU A 223 27.90 -8.12 1.81
C GLU A 223 28.60 -9.48 1.86
N ARG A 224 28.53 -10.25 0.76
CA ARG A 224 29.48 -11.34 0.56
C ARG A 224 30.85 -10.68 0.57
N LYS A 225 31.63 -10.88 1.65
CA LYS A 225 33.06 -10.56 1.65
C LYS A 225 33.63 -11.12 0.35
N ARG A 226 34.04 -10.25 -0.57
CA ARG A 226 34.92 -10.65 -1.67
C ARG A 226 36.18 -11.18 -1.01
N THR A 227 36.29 -12.50 -0.88
CA THR A 227 37.58 -13.13 -0.59
C THR A 227 38.44 -12.87 -1.82
N THR A 228 39.40 -11.96 -1.69
CA THR A 228 40.49 -11.80 -2.65
C THR A 228 41.10 -13.18 -2.90
N PRO A 229 41.19 -13.67 -4.14
CA PRO A 229 41.87 -14.93 -4.41
C PRO A 229 43.31 -14.79 -3.94
N VAL A 230 43.76 -15.70 -3.08
CA VAL A 230 45.19 -15.84 -2.79
C VAL A 230 45.83 -16.37 -4.08
N MET A 231 46.60 -15.52 -4.77
CA MET A 231 47.48 -16.01 -5.83
C MET A 231 48.60 -16.80 -5.16
N ASN A 232 48.62 -18.11 -5.37
CA ASN A 232 49.76 -18.92 -4.99
C ASN A 232 50.95 -18.56 -5.91
N GLN A 233 52.08 -18.23 -5.27
CA GLN A 233 53.41 -18.16 -5.89
C GLN A 233 53.98 -19.56 -6.09
#